data_AF-A0A8D8B8G0-F1
#
_entry.id   AF-A0A8D8B8G0-F1
#
_cell.length_a   1.000
_cell.length_b   1.000
_cell.length_c   1.000
_cell.angle_alpha   90.00
_cell.angle_beta   90.00
_cell.angle_gamma   90.00
#
_symmetry.space_group_name_H-M   'P 1'
#
loop_
_entity.id
_entity.type
_entity.pdbx_description
1 polymer ?
#
loop_
_entity_poly.entity_id
_entity_poly.type
_entity_poly.pdbx_seq_one_letter_code
_entity_poly.pdbx_strand_id
1 'polypeptide(L)'
;MNQEPCSYALTQITGLVANLNKKNFAASSRQIAQFVKDFGVEADRHLLRALFSAIDFSSDAPPNPAQAQTQNGLLIRLLSEELTGLLTKPQLVGNVCYAVDNLLPQQKTLKSSPHLVAQVSTALGCSPIQEGALALALLNSAHSDTVLSAENHGRICLAGLIESYINLEPSQSSQEGSLNDVTPELLQHILSVLSHGKHREFGLADSTYARFVQQLCRDFPRERVPVVLAPLLYPEDSEVSAEAVKANSQSLLRSSVMDTAWGSLVMEIGYTFTASLEDCKNHLLKVGGREISAQDVAKIISSMCLTHASLSESSI
;
A
#
# COMPACT_ATOMS: atom_id res chain seq x y z
N MET A 1 2.00 -28.93 -24.59
CA MET A 1 2.75 -27.70 -24.28
C MET A 1 2.64 -27.49 -22.78
N ASN A 2 3.77 -27.47 -22.07
CA ASN A 2 3.79 -27.24 -20.62
C ASN A 2 3.60 -25.74 -20.38
N GLN A 3 2.36 -25.30 -20.15
CA GLN A 3 2.13 -23.95 -19.65
C GLN A 3 2.67 -23.86 -18.22
N GLU A 4 3.40 -22.78 -17.93
CA GLU A 4 3.76 -22.40 -16.57
C GLU A 4 2.49 -22.43 -15.68
N PRO A 5 2.52 -23.06 -14.49
CA PRO A 5 1.34 -23.26 -13.66
C PRO A 5 0.53 -21.98 -13.39
N CYS A 6 1.22 -20.85 -13.21
CA CYS A 6 0.58 -19.55 -13.02
C CYS A 6 -0.16 -19.08 -14.28
N SER A 7 0.47 -19.15 -15.46
CA SER A 7 -0.16 -18.77 -16.73
C SER A 7 -1.42 -19.60 -17.04
N TYR A 8 -1.39 -20.89 -16.70
CA TYR A 8 -2.56 -21.75 -16.76
C TYR A 8 -3.68 -21.25 -15.84
N ALA A 9 -3.37 -20.96 -14.56
CA ALA A 9 -4.36 -20.46 -13.60
C ALA A 9 -5.02 -19.15 -14.06
N LEU A 10 -4.25 -18.19 -14.58
CA LEU A 10 -4.78 -16.93 -15.10
C LEU A 10 -5.73 -17.16 -16.29
N THR A 11 -5.38 -18.10 -17.18
CA THR A 11 -6.23 -18.51 -18.31
C THR A 11 -7.52 -19.15 -17.82
N GLN A 12 -7.45 -20.00 -16.79
CA GLN A 12 -8.63 -20.62 -16.19
C GLN A 12 -9.55 -19.58 -15.54
N ILE A 13 -9.01 -18.59 -14.82
CA ILE A 13 -9.79 -17.49 -14.24
C ILE A 13 -10.56 -16.76 -15.33
N THR A 14 -9.89 -16.35 -16.41
CA THR A 14 -10.56 -15.67 -17.54
C THR A 14 -11.66 -16.54 -18.16
N GLY A 15 -11.39 -17.84 -18.34
CA GLY A 15 -12.37 -18.78 -18.86
C GLY A 15 -13.60 -18.96 -17.95
N LEU A 16 -13.39 -19.04 -16.63
CA LEU A 16 -14.47 -19.17 -15.66
C LEU A 16 -15.34 -17.91 -15.63
N VAL A 17 -14.72 -16.72 -15.59
CA VAL A 17 -15.41 -15.42 -15.63
C VAL A 17 -16.24 -15.28 -16.90
N ALA A 18 -15.67 -15.58 -18.06
CA ALA A 18 -16.36 -15.45 -19.35
C ALA A 18 -17.57 -16.38 -19.50
N ASN A 19 -17.62 -17.48 -18.76
CA ASN A 19 -18.68 -18.50 -18.86
C ASN A 19 -19.60 -18.53 -17.63
N LEU A 20 -19.55 -17.50 -16.76
CA LEU A 20 -20.42 -17.43 -15.58
C LEU A 20 -21.90 -17.42 -15.97
N ASN A 21 -22.65 -18.29 -15.31
CA ASN A 21 -24.10 -18.37 -15.43
C ASN A 21 -24.70 -18.92 -14.13
N LYS A 22 -26.03 -18.87 -14.02
CA LYS A 22 -26.74 -19.28 -12.80
C LYS A 22 -26.43 -20.71 -12.34
N LYS A 23 -26.15 -21.63 -13.27
CA LYS A 23 -25.92 -23.05 -12.95
C LYS A 23 -24.52 -23.29 -12.39
N ASN A 24 -23.52 -22.57 -12.89
CA ASN A 24 -22.12 -22.77 -12.50
C ASN A 24 -21.61 -21.74 -11.50
N PHE A 25 -22.31 -20.63 -11.24
CA PHE A 25 -21.85 -19.52 -10.40
C PHE A 25 -21.16 -20.00 -9.11
N ALA A 26 -21.84 -20.80 -8.28
CA ALA A 26 -21.28 -21.26 -7.01
C ALA A 26 -20.04 -22.16 -7.17
N ALA A 27 -19.95 -22.96 -8.24
CA ALA A 27 -18.80 -23.81 -8.51
C ALA A 27 -17.62 -22.99 -9.08
N SER A 28 -17.90 -22.12 -10.05
CA SER A 28 -16.92 -21.22 -10.65
C SER A 28 -16.33 -20.27 -9.61
N SER A 29 -17.15 -19.64 -8.75
CA SER A 29 -16.66 -18.75 -7.69
C SER A 29 -15.75 -19.46 -6.70
N ARG A 30 -16.08 -20.71 -6.30
CA ARG A 30 -15.19 -21.51 -5.43
C ARG A 30 -13.88 -21.85 -6.11
N GLN A 31 -13.92 -22.23 -7.38
CA GLN A 31 -12.72 -22.57 -8.14
C GLN A 31 -11.83 -21.33 -8.37
N ILE A 32 -12.42 -20.18 -8.67
CA ILE A 32 -11.72 -18.89 -8.74
C ILE A 32 -11.05 -18.58 -7.39
N ALA A 33 -11.79 -18.66 -6.28
CA ALA A 33 -11.24 -18.41 -4.95
C ALA A 33 -10.08 -19.37 -4.62
N GLN A 34 -10.14 -20.62 -5.07
CA GLN A 34 -9.05 -21.58 -4.92
C GLN A 34 -7.81 -21.16 -5.74
N PHE A 35 -7.97 -20.70 -6.99
CA PHE A 35 -6.86 -20.16 -7.76
C PHE A 35 -6.25 -18.91 -7.10
N VAL A 36 -7.06 -17.99 -6.58
CA VAL A 36 -6.57 -16.81 -5.86
C VAL A 36 -5.79 -17.23 -4.61
N LYS A 37 -6.26 -18.24 -3.89
CA LYS A 37 -5.56 -18.79 -2.72
C LYS A 37 -4.22 -19.42 -3.09
N ASP A 38 -4.16 -20.17 -4.18
CA ASP A 38 -2.96 -20.93 -4.58
C ASP A 38 -1.89 -20.07 -5.25
N PHE A 39 -2.31 -19.03 -6.00
CA PHE A 39 -1.42 -18.19 -6.80
C PHE A 39 -1.29 -16.74 -6.27
N GLY A 40 -2.01 -16.41 -5.20
CA GLY A 40 -1.85 -15.18 -4.44
C GLY A 40 -2.22 -13.91 -5.21
N VAL A 41 -1.44 -12.86 -4.98
CA VAL A 41 -1.73 -11.48 -5.44
C VAL A 41 -1.84 -11.34 -6.96
N GLU A 42 -1.13 -12.16 -7.73
CA GLU A 42 -1.18 -12.08 -9.19
C GLU A 42 -2.51 -12.61 -9.74
N ALA A 43 -3.01 -13.71 -9.18
CA ALA A 43 -4.33 -14.25 -9.51
C ALA A 43 -5.46 -13.32 -9.03
N ASP A 44 -5.32 -12.75 -7.84
CA ASP A 44 -6.25 -11.76 -7.27
C ASP A 44 -6.40 -10.53 -8.19
N ARG A 45 -5.25 -9.95 -8.58
CA ARG A 45 -5.18 -8.82 -9.52
C ARG A 45 -5.77 -9.17 -10.89
N HIS A 46 -5.46 -10.35 -11.42
CA HIS A 46 -5.98 -10.79 -12.72
C HIS A 46 -7.48 -11.10 -12.69
N LEU A 47 -8.00 -11.60 -11.57
CA LEU A 47 -9.44 -11.78 -11.37
C LEU A 47 -10.18 -10.46 -11.50
N LEU A 48 -9.74 -9.41 -10.79
CA LEU A 48 -10.34 -8.08 -10.93
C LEU A 48 -10.25 -7.59 -12.37
N ARG A 49 -9.09 -7.70 -13.01
CA ARG A 49 -8.91 -7.33 -14.42
C ARG A 49 -9.92 -8.06 -15.32
N ALA A 50 -10.09 -9.36 -15.14
CA ALA A 50 -11.03 -10.16 -15.93
C ALA A 50 -12.49 -9.72 -15.70
N LEU A 51 -12.87 -9.45 -14.45
CA LEU A 51 -14.21 -8.99 -14.09
C LEU A 51 -14.51 -7.60 -14.65
N PHE A 52 -13.64 -6.61 -14.40
CA PHE A 52 -13.74 -5.27 -14.96
C PHE A 52 -13.78 -5.27 -16.48
N SER A 53 -13.18 -6.26 -17.14
CA SER A 53 -13.20 -6.36 -18.59
C SER A 53 -14.43 -7.08 -19.16
N ALA A 54 -15.11 -7.90 -18.37
CA ALA A 54 -16.24 -8.72 -18.80
C ALA A 54 -17.60 -8.06 -18.52
N ILE A 55 -17.66 -7.14 -17.55
CA ILE A 55 -18.90 -6.45 -17.18
C ILE A 55 -19.27 -5.38 -18.22
N ASP A 56 -20.55 -5.31 -18.54
CA ASP A 56 -21.15 -4.19 -19.23
C ASP A 56 -21.57 -3.12 -18.21
N PHE A 57 -20.89 -1.96 -18.27
CA PHE A 57 -21.09 -0.80 -17.41
C PHE A 57 -22.01 0.27 -18.04
N SER A 58 -22.77 -0.05 -19.10
CA SER A 58 -23.67 0.91 -19.76
C SER A 58 -24.95 1.24 -18.99
N SER A 59 -25.22 0.53 -17.89
CA SER A 59 -26.40 0.76 -17.05
C SER A 59 -26.19 1.89 -16.05
N ASP A 60 -27.13 2.84 -16.00
CA ASP A 60 -27.16 3.94 -15.01
C ASP A 60 -27.81 3.52 -13.68
N ALA A 61 -27.94 2.22 -13.42
CA ALA A 61 -28.53 1.69 -12.20
C ALA A 61 -27.99 0.28 -11.88
N PRO A 62 -27.97 -0.11 -10.58
CA PRO A 62 -27.65 -1.47 -10.17
C PRO A 62 -28.61 -2.50 -10.76
N PRO A 63 -28.18 -3.78 -10.91
CA PRO A 63 -29.02 -4.83 -11.46
C PRO A 63 -30.30 -5.02 -10.65
N ASN A 64 -31.46 -4.92 -11.30
CA ASN A 64 -32.73 -5.30 -10.68
C ASN A 64 -32.81 -6.84 -10.46
N PRO A 65 -33.81 -7.37 -9.73
CA PRO A 65 -33.88 -8.81 -9.43
C PRO A 65 -33.90 -9.72 -10.67
N ALA A 66 -34.44 -9.25 -11.80
CA ALA A 66 -34.43 -10.00 -13.05
C ALA A 66 -33.03 -10.00 -13.70
N GLN A 67 -32.36 -8.85 -13.69
CA GLN A 67 -31.01 -8.66 -14.22
C GLN A 67 -29.95 -9.34 -13.34
N ALA A 68 -30.16 -9.47 -12.03
CA ALA A 68 -29.24 -10.09 -11.09
C ALA A 68 -28.93 -11.57 -11.44
N GLN A 69 -29.79 -12.22 -12.21
CA GLN A 69 -29.60 -13.62 -12.65
C GLN A 69 -29.01 -13.74 -14.07
N THR A 70 -28.86 -12.62 -14.77
CA THR A 70 -28.17 -12.58 -16.06
C THR A 70 -26.66 -12.74 -15.86
N GLN A 71 -25.93 -13.10 -16.91
CA GLN A 71 -24.48 -13.19 -16.85
C GLN A 71 -23.85 -11.88 -16.33
N ASN A 72 -24.30 -10.72 -16.84
CA ASN A 72 -23.77 -9.43 -16.38
C ASN A 72 -24.06 -9.18 -14.89
N GLY A 73 -25.28 -9.49 -14.42
CA GLY A 73 -25.63 -9.36 -13.01
C GLY A 73 -24.82 -10.26 -12.09
N LEU A 74 -24.47 -11.47 -12.52
CA LEU A 74 -23.59 -12.38 -11.78
C LEU A 74 -22.14 -11.89 -11.74
N LEU A 75 -21.65 -11.31 -12.84
CA LEU A 75 -20.33 -10.68 -12.89
C LEU A 75 -20.24 -9.47 -11.96
N ILE A 76 -21.25 -8.59 -11.98
CA ILE A 76 -21.37 -7.45 -11.08
C ILE A 76 -21.37 -7.93 -9.64
N ARG A 77 -22.19 -8.93 -9.30
CA ARG A 77 -22.23 -9.51 -7.95
C ARG A 77 -20.86 -10.01 -7.51
N LEU A 78 -20.16 -10.78 -8.35
CA LEU A 78 -18.84 -11.30 -8.01
C LEU A 78 -17.82 -10.17 -7.83
N LEU A 79 -17.81 -9.17 -8.71
CA LEU A 79 -16.93 -8.00 -8.55
C LEU A 79 -17.21 -7.22 -7.27
N SER A 80 -18.48 -7.01 -6.91
CA SER A 80 -18.84 -6.36 -5.65
C SER A 80 -18.37 -7.17 -4.43
N GLU A 81 -18.48 -8.50 -4.46
CA GLU A 81 -17.96 -9.39 -3.41
C GLU A 81 -16.43 -9.27 -3.28
N GLU A 82 -15.68 -9.28 -4.41
CA GLU A 82 -14.22 -9.15 -4.40
C GLU A 82 -13.75 -7.75 -3.94
N LEU A 83 -14.40 -6.67 -4.40
CA LEU A 83 -14.07 -5.31 -3.96
C LEU A 83 -14.34 -5.10 -2.48
N THR A 84 -15.44 -5.66 -1.95
CA THR A 84 -15.73 -5.65 -0.51
C THR A 84 -14.62 -6.36 0.28
N GLY A 85 -14.20 -7.53 -0.20
CA GLY A 85 -13.10 -8.28 0.41
C GLY A 85 -11.76 -7.53 0.38
N LEU A 86 -11.54 -6.65 -0.60
CA LEU A 86 -10.31 -5.86 -0.73
C LEU A 86 -10.25 -4.64 0.18
N LEU A 87 -11.38 -4.12 0.69
CA LEU A 87 -11.41 -2.95 1.58
C LEU A 87 -10.53 -3.14 2.83
N THR A 88 -10.34 -4.39 3.25
CA THR A 88 -9.56 -4.78 4.43
C THR A 88 -8.12 -5.17 4.12
N LYS A 89 -7.68 -5.03 2.86
CA LYS A 89 -6.40 -5.56 2.38
C LYS A 89 -5.52 -4.46 1.78
N PRO A 90 -4.18 -4.49 2.00
CA PRO A 90 -3.27 -3.44 1.53
C PRO A 90 -3.15 -3.36 0.00
N GLN A 91 -3.51 -4.42 -0.73
CA GLN A 91 -3.43 -4.46 -2.19
C GLN A 91 -4.58 -3.73 -2.91
N LEU A 92 -5.55 -3.13 -2.19
CA LEU A 92 -6.70 -2.45 -2.79
C LEU A 92 -6.28 -1.49 -3.91
N VAL A 93 -5.37 -0.55 -3.62
CA VAL A 93 -4.91 0.46 -4.58
C VAL A 93 -4.27 -0.21 -5.81
N GLY A 94 -3.29 -1.07 -5.59
CA GLY A 94 -2.54 -1.70 -6.67
C GLY A 94 -3.40 -2.60 -7.56
N ASN A 95 -4.32 -3.36 -6.98
CA ASN A 95 -5.18 -4.27 -7.74
C ASN A 95 -6.26 -3.50 -8.53
N VAL A 96 -6.90 -2.49 -7.92
CA VAL A 96 -7.92 -1.67 -8.58
C VAL A 96 -7.30 -0.86 -9.72
N CYS A 97 -6.20 -0.15 -9.48
CA CYS A 97 -5.51 0.60 -10.53
C CYS A 97 -5.08 -0.32 -11.68
N TYR A 98 -4.44 -1.44 -11.38
CA TYR A 98 -4.02 -2.37 -12.44
C TYR A 98 -5.21 -2.88 -13.26
N ALA A 99 -6.31 -3.27 -12.62
CA ALA A 99 -7.48 -3.80 -13.31
C ALA A 99 -8.14 -2.77 -14.23
N VAL A 100 -8.30 -1.53 -13.77
CA VAL A 100 -8.90 -0.43 -14.54
C VAL A 100 -7.96 0.06 -15.64
N ASP A 101 -6.65 0.10 -15.38
CA ASP A 101 -5.68 0.64 -16.33
C ASP A 101 -5.33 -0.35 -17.46
N ASN A 102 -5.54 -1.65 -17.22
CA ASN A 102 -5.13 -2.74 -18.12
C ASN A 102 -6.31 -3.61 -18.60
N LEU A 103 -7.45 -3.01 -18.93
CA LEU A 103 -8.62 -3.74 -19.43
C LEU A 103 -8.29 -4.67 -20.61
N LEU A 104 -8.97 -5.81 -20.70
CA LEU A 104 -8.85 -6.74 -21.83
C LEU A 104 -9.57 -6.17 -23.06
N PRO A 105 -9.13 -6.52 -24.30
CA PRO A 105 -9.67 -5.93 -25.54
C PRO A 105 -11.17 -6.08 -25.77
N GLN A 106 -11.83 -6.99 -25.05
CA GLN A 106 -13.26 -7.23 -25.13
C GLN A 106 -14.12 -6.15 -24.45
N GLN A 107 -13.52 -5.33 -23.57
CA GLN A 107 -14.24 -4.26 -22.86
C GLN A 107 -14.54 -3.08 -23.81
N LYS A 108 -15.82 -2.70 -23.89
CA LYS A 108 -16.31 -1.63 -24.78
C LYS A 108 -17.01 -0.49 -24.04
N THR A 109 -17.48 -0.76 -22.83
CA THR A 109 -18.41 0.11 -22.09
C THR A 109 -17.71 0.94 -21.02
N LEU A 110 -16.61 0.43 -20.47
CA LEU A 110 -15.74 1.13 -19.54
C LEU A 110 -14.52 1.69 -20.28
N LYS A 111 -14.36 3.02 -20.27
CA LYS A 111 -13.22 3.72 -20.86
C LYS A 111 -12.75 4.81 -19.92
N SER A 112 -11.45 5.12 -19.95
CA SER A 112 -10.87 6.27 -19.27
C SER A 112 -11.67 7.52 -19.64
N SER A 113 -12.32 8.11 -18.63
CA SER A 113 -13.21 9.26 -18.78
C SER A 113 -13.39 9.92 -17.42
N PRO A 114 -13.76 11.21 -17.36
CA PRO A 114 -13.98 11.93 -16.10
C PRO A 114 -15.19 11.40 -15.29
N HIS A 115 -15.99 10.49 -15.84
CA HIS A 115 -17.15 9.90 -15.19
C HIS A 115 -16.97 8.41 -14.85
N LEU A 116 -15.78 7.84 -15.11
CA LEU A 116 -15.49 6.41 -14.91
C LEU A 116 -15.85 5.94 -13.51
N VAL A 117 -15.43 6.67 -12.47
CA VAL A 117 -15.68 6.23 -11.08
C VAL A 117 -17.16 6.23 -10.77
N ALA A 118 -17.89 7.28 -11.15
CA ALA A 118 -19.34 7.35 -10.96
C ALA A 118 -20.08 6.24 -11.73
N GLN A 119 -19.64 5.93 -12.96
CA GLN A 119 -20.19 4.85 -13.78
C GLN A 119 -20.00 3.49 -13.10
N VAL A 120 -18.80 3.19 -12.59
CA VAL A 120 -18.50 1.95 -11.87
C VAL A 120 -19.30 1.88 -10.57
N SER A 121 -19.28 2.93 -9.75
CA SER A 121 -20.01 3.00 -8.48
C SER A 121 -21.50 2.72 -8.67
N THR A 122 -22.11 3.34 -9.68
CA THR A 122 -23.55 3.18 -9.98
C THR A 122 -23.88 1.78 -10.48
N ALA A 123 -23.08 1.24 -11.40
CA ALA A 123 -23.30 -0.10 -11.96
C ALA A 123 -23.17 -1.20 -10.89
N LEU A 124 -22.26 -1.02 -9.92
CA LEU A 124 -22.04 -1.97 -8.84
C LEU A 124 -22.98 -1.79 -7.64
N GLY A 125 -23.68 -0.65 -7.55
CA GLY A 125 -24.46 -0.29 -6.38
C GLY A 125 -23.59 -0.15 -5.13
N CYS A 126 -22.44 0.53 -5.28
CA CYS A 126 -21.50 0.73 -4.19
C CYS A 126 -22.14 1.46 -3.01
N SER A 127 -21.80 1.02 -1.80
CA SER A 127 -21.99 1.81 -0.57
C SER A 127 -21.07 3.04 -0.56
N PRO A 128 -21.38 4.07 0.24
CA PRO A 128 -20.52 5.27 0.34
C PRO A 128 -19.05 4.96 0.64
N ILE A 129 -18.77 3.96 1.50
CA ILE A 129 -17.40 3.52 1.80
C ILE A 129 -16.73 2.91 0.57
N GLN A 130 -17.44 2.05 -0.19
CA GLN A 130 -16.91 1.44 -1.41
C GLN A 130 -16.64 2.50 -2.48
N GLU A 131 -17.52 3.50 -2.63
CA GLU A 131 -17.31 4.64 -3.53
C GLU A 131 -16.06 5.43 -3.12
N GLY A 132 -15.91 5.74 -1.83
CA GLY A 132 -14.74 6.42 -1.29
C GLY A 132 -13.45 5.62 -1.50
N ALA A 133 -13.47 4.33 -1.22
CA ALA A 133 -12.33 3.44 -1.40
C ALA A 133 -11.92 3.30 -2.87
N LEU A 134 -12.90 3.19 -3.79
CA LEU A 134 -12.66 3.14 -5.22
C LEU A 134 -12.06 4.45 -5.74
N ALA A 135 -12.62 5.59 -5.34
CA ALA A 135 -12.08 6.91 -5.68
C ALA A 135 -10.64 7.05 -5.18
N LEU A 136 -10.38 6.76 -3.91
CA LEU A 136 -9.04 6.83 -3.30
C LEU A 136 -8.02 5.94 -4.00
N ALA A 137 -8.40 4.70 -4.34
CA ALA A 137 -7.53 3.81 -5.10
C ALA A 137 -7.15 4.44 -6.45
N LEU A 138 -8.14 4.92 -7.21
CA LEU A 138 -7.96 5.42 -8.56
C LEU A 138 -7.26 6.79 -8.67
N LEU A 139 -7.03 7.49 -7.55
CA LEU A 139 -6.08 8.61 -7.50
C LEU A 139 -4.66 8.21 -7.92
N ASN A 140 -4.33 6.91 -7.86
CA ASN A 140 -3.03 6.35 -8.23
C ASN A 140 -3.03 5.69 -9.63
N SER A 141 -4.08 5.91 -10.44
CA SER A 141 -4.16 5.39 -11.81
C SER A 141 -3.07 5.98 -12.70
N ALA A 142 -2.63 5.20 -13.70
CA ALA A 142 -1.72 5.66 -14.75
C ALA A 142 -2.39 6.61 -15.76
N HIS A 143 -3.74 6.70 -15.78
CA HIS A 143 -4.50 7.49 -16.75
C HIS A 143 -5.04 8.77 -16.11
N SER A 144 -4.67 9.94 -16.65
CA SER A 144 -5.06 11.25 -16.09
C SER A 144 -6.57 11.46 -16.02
N ASP A 145 -7.33 10.99 -17.01
CA ASP A 145 -8.79 11.11 -17.01
C ASP A 145 -9.44 10.30 -15.89
N THR A 146 -8.85 9.14 -15.56
CA THR A 146 -9.29 8.30 -14.44
C THR A 146 -8.97 8.99 -13.11
N VAL A 147 -7.79 9.59 -12.97
CA VAL A 147 -7.42 10.38 -11.79
C VAL A 147 -8.37 11.57 -11.62
N LEU A 148 -8.67 12.32 -12.69
CA LEU A 148 -9.65 13.42 -12.66
C LEU A 148 -11.05 12.94 -12.26
N SER A 149 -11.46 11.76 -12.74
CA SER A 149 -12.73 11.14 -12.32
C SER A 149 -12.73 10.81 -10.83
N ALA A 150 -11.63 10.24 -10.33
CA ALA A 150 -11.44 9.89 -8.93
C ALA A 150 -11.43 11.12 -8.01
N GLU A 151 -10.74 12.20 -8.40
CA GLU A 151 -10.77 13.46 -7.66
C GLU A 151 -12.19 14.02 -7.57
N ASN A 152 -12.87 14.16 -8.71
CA ASN A 152 -14.21 14.73 -8.76
C ASN A 152 -15.23 13.93 -7.95
N HIS A 153 -15.21 12.60 -8.08
CA HIS A 153 -16.11 11.72 -7.31
C HIS A 153 -15.71 11.70 -5.82
N GLY A 154 -14.40 11.67 -5.54
CA GLY A 154 -13.82 11.70 -4.19
C GLY A 154 -14.24 12.91 -3.37
N ARG A 155 -14.33 14.10 -3.96
CA ARG A 155 -14.81 15.30 -3.25
C ARG A 155 -16.22 15.10 -2.70
N ILE A 156 -17.09 14.45 -3.46
CA ILE A 156 -18.50 14.25 -3.10
C ILE A 156 -18.62 13.17 -2.04
N CYS A 157 -18.06 11.98 -2.30
CA CYS A 157 -18.25 10.83 -1.41
C CYS A 157 -17.48 10.96 -0.09
N LEU A 158 -16.23 11.45 -0.10
CA LEU A 158 -15.46 11.63 1.13
C LEU A 158 -16.04 12.73 2.01
N ALA A 159 -16.50 13.83 1.42
CA ALA A 159 -17.17 14.87 2.19
C ALA A 159 -18.44 14.34 2.87
N GLY A 160 -19.30 13.61 2.12
CA GLY A 160 -20.49 12.99 2.68
C GLY A 160 -20.21 11.97 3.79
N LEU A 161 -19.19 11.12 3.60
CA LEU A 161 -18.75 10.15 4.62
C LEU A 161 -18.28 10.83 5.91
N ILE A 162 -17.46 11.87 5.79
CA ILE A 162 -16.93 12.61 6.93
C ILE A 162 -18.05 13.34 7.65
N GLU A 163 -18.95 14.01 6.91
CA GLU A 163 -20.09 14.71 7.50
C GLU A 163 -21.06 13.76 8.19
N SER A 164 -21.31 12.58 7.62
CA SER A 164 -22.11 11.54 8.28
C SER A 164 -21.46 11.11 9.60
N TYR A 165 -20.15 10.84 9.59
CA TYR A 165 -19.41 10.36 10.74
C TYR A 165 -19.31 11.38 11.88
N ILE A 166 -19.00 12.66 11.60
CA ILE A 166 -18.92 13.70 12.64
C ILE A 166 -20.27 14.01 13.29
N ASN A 167 -21.39 13.73 12.60
CA ASN A 167 -22.74 14.00 13.07
C ASN A 167 -23.41 12.75 13.65
N LEU A 168 -22.68 11.64 13.84
CA LEU A 168 -23.22 10.42 14.45
C LEU A 168 -23.70 10.71 15.88
N GLU A 169 -25.00 10.54 16.11
CA GLU A 169 -25.55 10.53 17.46
C GLU A 169 -25.12 9.25 18.19
N PRO A 170 -24.92 9.29 19.53
CA PRO A 170 -24.52 8.12 20.33
C PRO A 170 -25.47 6.91 20.19
N SER A 171 -26.73 7.16 19.83
CA SER A 171 -27.78 6.15 19.58
C SER A 171 -27.69 5.47 18.21
N GLN A 172 -26.90 5.99 17.27
CA GLN A 172 -26.84 5.56 15.86
C GLN A 172 -25.52 4.85 15.50
N SER A 173 -24.74 4.42 16.51
CA SER A 173 -23.38 3.88 16.35
C SER A 173 -23.25 2.59 15.53
N SER A 174 -24.36 1.98 15.08
CA SER A 174 -24.37 0.71 14.33
C SER A 174 -25.03 0.80 12.95
N GLN A 175 -24.93 1.96 12.27
CA GLN A 175 -25.31 2.02 10.85
C GLN A 175 -24.25 1.29 10.00
N GLU A 176 -24.66 0.16 9.43
CA GLU A 176 -23.88 -0.62 8.46
C GLU A 176 -23.43 0.28 7.30
N GLY A 177 -22.12 0.38 7.07
CA GLY A 177 -21.56 1.29 6.05
C GLY A 177 -21.12 2.67 6.57
N SER A 178 -21.02 2.86 7.89
CA SER A 178 -20.41 4.03 8.53
C SER A 178 -18.89 3.92 8.64
N LEU A 179 -18.18 5.06 8.68
CA LEU A 179 -16.72 5.11 8.90
C LEU A 179 -16.28 4.44 10.23
N ASN A 180 -17.19 4.20 11.18
CA ASN A 180 -16.92 3.44 12.41
C ASN A 180 -16.45 1.99 12.14
N ASP A 181 -16.97 1.37 11.08
CA ASP A 181 -16.75 -0.05 10.78
C ASP A 181 -15.60 -0.28 9.79
N VAL A 182 -14.82 0.76 9.52
CA VAL A 182 -13.72 0.75 8.56
C VAL A 182 -12.40 0.33 9.21
N THR A 183 -11.55 -0.36 8.46
CA THR A 183 -10.23 -0.77 8.93
C THR A 183 -9.30 0.43 9.15
N PRO A 184 -8.35 0.33 10.09
CA PRO A 184 -7.34 1.37 10.30
C PRO A 184 -6.57 1.75 9.03
N GLU A 185 -6.33 0.80 8.13
CA GLU A 185 -5.60 1.03 6.87
C GLU A 185 -6.38 1.92 5.90
N LEU A 186 -7.70 1.73 5.78
CA LEU A 186 -8.53 2.59 4.93
C LEU A 186 -8.70 3.98 5.56
N LEU A 187 -8.83 4.06 6.89
CA LEU A 187 -8.79 5.35 7.61
C LEU A 187 -7.46 6.08 7.44
N GLN A 188 -6.34 5.36 7.49
CA GLN A 188 -5.02 5.91 7.22
C GLN A 188 -4.96 6.50 5.81
N HIS A 189 -5.48 5.76 4.83
CA HIS A 189 -5.51 6.22 3.45
C HIS A 189 -6.33 7.52 3.31
N ILE A 190 -7.55 7.56 3.88
CA ILE A 190 -8.40 8.76 3.91
C ILE A 190 -7.65 9.94 4.54
N LEU A 191 -7.12 9.76 5.77
CA LEU A 191 -6.41 10.81 6.48
C LEU A 191 -5.17 11.30 5.73
N SER A 192 -4.41 10.38 5.10
CA SER A 192 -3.20 10.74 4.35
C SER A 192 -3.51 11.65 3.17
N VAL A 193 -4.60 11.39 2.44
CA VAL A 193 -5.02 12.20 1.29
C VAL A 193 -5.57 13.56 1.71
N LEU A 194 -6.16 13.66 2.90
CA LEU A 194 -6.72 14.91 3.43
C LEU A 194 -5.72 15.76 4.23
N SER A 195 -4.61 15.16 4.67
CA SER A 195 -3.60 15.81 5.52
C SER A 195 -2.90 17.00 4.82
N HIS A 196 -2.17 17.80 5.60
CA HIS A 196 -1.37 18.91 5.11
C HIS A 196 -2.13 19.97 4.29
N GLY A 197 -3.41 20.20 4.60
CA GLY A 197 -4.23 21.21 3.93
C GLY A 197 -4.94 20.73 2.67
N LYS A 198 -4.69 19.48 2.24
CA LYS A 198 -5.31 18.90 1.03
C LYS A 198 -6.80 18.61 1.21
N HIS A 199 -7.32 18.58 2.43
CA HIS A 199 -8.76 18.48 2.70
C HIS A 199 -9.58 19.56 1.97
N ARG A 200 -9.00 20.73 1.70
CA ARG A 200 -9.63 21.81 0.93
C ARG A 200 -9.84 21.46 -0.53
N GLU A 201 -8.95 20.66 -1.13
CA GLU A 201 -9.09 20.16 -2.51
C GLU A 201 -10.25 19.17 -2.63
N PHE A 202 -10.65 18.55 -1.51
CA PHE A 202 -11.83 17.70 -1.37
C PHE A 202 -13.09 18.46 -0.95
N GLY A 203 -13.05 19.79 -0.91
CA GLY A 203 -14.21 20.63 -0.58
C GLY A 203 -14.53 20.71 0.92
N LEU A 204 -13.65 20.22 1.79
CA LEU A 204 -13.86 20.27 3.24
C LEU A 204 -13.40 21.62 3.81
N ALA A 205 -14.25 22.24 4.63
CA ALA A 205 -13.86 23.37 5.46
C ALA A 205 -12.88 22.95 6.56
N ASP A 206 -11.96 23.84 6.95
CA ASP A 206 -10.99 23.58 8.02
C ASP A 206 -11.66 23.15 9.34
N SER A 207 -12.83 23.74 9.66
CA SER A 207 -13.61 23.39 10.85
C SER A 207 -14.23 21.99 10.77
N THR A 208 -14.62 21.52 9.58
CA THR A 208 -15.14 20.16 9.37
C THR A 208 -14.02 19.15 9.49
N TYR A 209 -12.86 19.41 8.88
CA TYR A 209 -11.69 18.55 9.02
C TYR A 209 -11.19 18.47 10.47
N ALA A 210 -11.13 19.61 11.19
CA ALA A 210 -10.74 19.62 12.59
C ALA A 210 -11.69 18.78 13.48
N ARG A 211 -13.02 18.90 13.26
CA ARG A 211 -14.00 18.06 13.96
C ARG A 211 -13.83 16.58 13.62
N PHE A 212 -13.56 16.25 12.36
CA PHE A 212 -13.31 14.87 11.93
C PHE A 212 -12.12 14.26 12.67
N VAL A 213 -10.99 14.96 12.71
CA VAL A 213 -9.80 14.51 13.44
C VAL A 213 -10.07 14.41 14.94
N GLN A 214 -10.75 15.39 15.54
CA GLN A 214 -11.12 15.34 16.97
C GLN A 214 -12.01 14.13 17.31
N GLN A 215 -12.98 13.83 16.45
CA GLN A 215 -13.85 12.67 16.60
C GLN A 215 -13.06 11.37 16.50
N LEU A 216 -12.16 11.24 15.53
CA LEU A 216 -11.25 10.08 15.42
C LEU A 216 -10.33 9.94 16.64
N CYS A 217 -9.77 11.03 17.17
CA CYS A 217 -8.95 11.00 18.38
C CYS A 217 -9.73 10.56 19.62
N ARG A 218 -11.05 10.77 19.65
CA ARG A 218 -11.93 10.29 20.72
C ARG A 218 -12.18 8.79 20.58
N ASP A 219 -12.43 8.33 19.36
CA ASP A 219 -12.75 6.93 19.07
C ASP A 219 -11.48 6.04 19.11
N PHE A 220 -10.32 6.62 18.83
CA PHE A 220 -9.00 5.99 18.94
C PHE A 220 -8.10 6.74 19.95
N PRO A 221 -8.34 6.60 21.26
CA PRO A 221 -7.49 7.21 22.28
C PRO A 221 -6.03 6.81 22.12
N ARG A 222 -5.12 7.70 22.54
CA ARG A 222 -3.68 7.58 22.29
C ARG A 222 -3.05 6.27 22.77
N GLU A 223 -3.56 5.69 23.85
CA GLU A 223 -3.06 4.43 24.41
C GLU A 223 -3.48 3.20 23.58
N ARG A 224 -4.47 3.34 22.70
CA ARG A 224 -5.09 2.26 21.93
C ARG A 224 -5.19 2.55 20.42
N VAL A 225 -4.65 3.67 19.97
CA VAL A 225 -4.65 4.05 18.56
C VAL A 225 -3.80 3.05 17.75
N PRO A 226 -4.30 2.55 16.62
CA PRO A 226 -3.50 1.77 15.69
C PRO A 226 -2.23 2.54 15.28
N VAL A 227 -1.09 1.85 15.25
CA VAL A 227 0.23 2.46 14.96
C VAL A 227 0.23 3.25 13.65
N VAL A 228 -0.51 2.76 12.64
CA VAL A 228 -0.61 3.40 11.32
C VAL A 228 -1.36 4.73 11.33
N LEU A 229 -2.21 4.97 12.32
CA LEU A 229 -3.00 6.20 12.48
C LEU A 229 -2.33 7.23 13.39
N ALA A 230 -1.47 6.78 14.32
CA ALA A 230 -0.88 7.64 15.34
C ALA A 230 -0.18 8.90 14.78
N PRO A 231 0.63 8.83 13.71
CA PRO A 231 1.30 10.02 13.16
C PRO A 231 0.34 11.02 12.52
N LEU A 232 -0.82 10.56 12.05
CA LEU A 232 -1.82 11.37 11.37
C LEU A 232 -2.79 12.04 12.36
N LEU A 233 -3.06 11.38 13.50
CA LEU A 233 -3.97 11.87 14.54
C LEU A 233 -3.25 12.69 15.63
N TYR A 234 -1.98 12.36 15.92
CA TYR A 234 -1.18 12.98 16.98
C TYR A 234 0.19 13.48 16.44
N PRO A 235 0.21 14.48 15.53
CA PRO A 235 1.44 14.94 14.87
C PRO A 235 2.42 15.64 15.83
N GLU A 236 1.94 16.38 16.84
CA GLU A 236 2.75 17.15 17.80
C GLU A 236 3.78 16.32 18.57
N ASP A 237 3.54 15.02 18.74
CA ASP A 237 4.45 14.10 19.44
C ASP A 237 5.15 13.11 18.49
N SER A 238 4.89 13.21 17.18
CA SER A 238 5.54 12.39 16.13
C SER A 238 6.76 13.09 15.53
N GLU A 239 6.97 14.37 15.86
CA GLU A 239 8.24 15.04 15.60
C GLU A 239 9.33 14.34 16.42
N VAL A 240 10.04 13.42 15.77
CA VAL A 240 11.35 13.01 16.22
C VAL A 240 12.18 14.30 16.18
N SER A 241 12.42 14.92 17.35
CA SER A 241 13.22 16.13 17.43
C SER A 241 14.48 15.96 16.56
N ALA A 242 14.93 17.03 15.91
CA ALA A 242 16.22 17.03 15.22
C ALA A 242 17.36 16.53 16.12
N GLU A 243 17.23 16.67 17.45
CA GLU A 243 18.12 16.06 18.45
C GLU A 243 17.98 14.52 18.53
N ALA A 244 16.76 13.99 18.51
CA ALA A 244 16.50 12.55 18.50
C ALA A 244 16.91 11.89 17.17
N VAL A 245 16.70 12.55 16.03
CA VAL A 245 17.24 12.10 14.74
C VAL A 245 18.76 12.18 14.72
N LYS A 246 19.39 13.23 15.28
CA LYS A 246 20.86 13.29 15.44
C LYS A 246 21.40 12.19 16.36
N ALA A 247 20.72 11.91 17.46
CA ALA A 247 21.11 10.85 18.39
C ALA A 247 21.00 9.47 17.73
N ASN A 248 19.95 9.22 16.95
CA ASN A 248 19.71 7.92 16.32
C ASN A 248 20.46 7.73 15.00
N SER A 249 20.69 8.78 14.21
CA SER A 249 21.55 8.72 13.01
C SER A 249 23.02 8.51 13.39
N GLN A 250 23.46 9.05 14.52
CA GLN A 250 24.77 8.71 15.08
C GLN A 250 24.83 7.25 15.57
N SER A 251 23.71 6.63 15.97
CA SER A 251 23.69 5.24 16.44
C SER A 251 23.60 4.22 15.29
N LEU A 252 22.76 4.48 14.29
CA LEU A 252 22.50 3.57 13.16
C LEU A 252 23.59 3.59 12.09
N LEU A 253 24.30 4.72 11.90
CA LEU A 253 25.48 4.78 11.03
C LEU A 253 26.74 4.21 11.70
N ARG A 254 26.74 4.03 13.03
CA ARG A 254 27.90 3.54 13.78
C ARG A 254 28.02 2.01 13.86
N SER A 255 26.96 1.24 13.63
CA SER A 255 26.92 -0.15 14.16
C SER A 255 26.98 -1.31 13.17
N SER A 256 26.83 -1.12 11.85
CA SER A 256 26.88 -2.27 10.91
C SER A 256 27.81 -2.10 9.72
N VAL A 257 27.81 -0.93 9.09
CA VAL A 257 28.64 -0.66 7.90
C VAL A 257 30.06 -0.22 8.27
N MET A 258 30.24 0.47 9.40
CA MET A 258 31.57 0.92 9.86
C MET A 258 32.31 -0.10 10.73
N ASP A 259 31.60 -1.03 11.38
CA ASP A 259 32.21 -2.06 12.22
C ASP A 259 33.00 -3.10 11.41
N THR A 260 32.65 -3.27 10.13
CA THR A 260 33.34 -4.15 9.19
C THR A 260 34.50 -3.46 8.46
N ALA A 261 34.52 -2.13 8.38
CA ALA A 261 35.48 -1.37 7.58
C ALA A 261 36.94 -1.46 8.09
N TRP A 262 37.14 -1.45 9.41
CA TRP A 262 38.48 -1.59 9.99
C TRP A 262 39.04 -3.00 9.82
N GLY A 263 38.19 -4.02 10.02
CA GLY A 263 38.58 -5.41 9.84
C GLY A 263 38.97 -5.71 8.39
N SER A 264 38.17 -5.24 7.43
CA SER A 264 38.49 -5.42 6.00
C SER A 264 39.77 -4.70 5.59
N LEU A 265 39.99 -3.47 6.06
CA LEU A 265 41.19 -2.69 5.76
C LEU A 265 42.46 -3.36 6.28
N VAL A 266 42.43 -3.84 7.54
CA VAL A 266 43.58 -4.53 8.15
C VAL A 266 43.87 -5.86 7.42
N MET A 267 42.83 -6.58 6.98
CA MET A 267 43.00 -7.79 6.18
C MET A 267 43.55 -7.51 4.78
N GLU A 268 43.10 -6.44 4.12
CA GLU A 268 43.52 -6.06 2.77
C GLU A 268 44.99 -5.61 2.73
N ILE A 269 45.42 -4.83 3.72
CA ILE A 269 46.78 -4.28 3.80
C ILE A 269 47.76 -5.28 4.47
N GLY A 270 47.27 -6.13 5.36
CA GLY A 270 48.08 -7.14 6.05
C GLY A 270 49.18 -6.54 6.93
N TYR A 271 50.33 -7.22 7.05
CA TYR A 271 51.44 -6.78 7.91
C TYR A 271 52.06 -5.44 7.49
N THR A 272 51.80 -4.97 6.26
CA THR A 272 52.27 -3.65 5.81
C THR A 272 51.53 -2.49 6.47
N PHE A 273 50.41 -2.78 7.16
CA PHE A 273 49.61 -1.78 7.86
C PHE A 273 50.43 -1.00 8.89
N THR A 274 51.37 -1.68 9.55
CA THR A 274 52.29 -1.12 10.56
C THR A 274 53.75 -1.19 10.14
N ALA A 275 54.06 -1.26 8.83
CA ALA A 275 55.44 -1.33 8.34
C ALA A 275 56.29 -0.12 8.77
N SER A 276 55.68 1.06 8.84
CA SER A 276 56.26 2.25 9.45
C SER A 276 55.21 3.08 10.19
N LEU A 277 55.67 3.99 11.05
CA LEU A 277 54.77 4.92 11.75
C LEU A 277 54.01 5.81 10.76
N GLU A 278 54.65 6.17 9.64
CA GLU A 278 54.08 7.04 8.61
C GLU A 278 53.01 6.29 7.80
N ASP A 279 53.28 5.04 7.42
CA ASP A 279 52.32 4.17 6.72
C ASP A 279 51.09 3.91 7.58
N CYS A 280 51.29 3.61 8.87
CA CYS A 280 50.18 3.41 9.81
C CYS A 280 49.28 4.65 9.88
N LYS A 281 49.86 5.85 10.02
CA LYS A 281 49.11 7.11 10.03
C LYS A 281 48.36 7.33 8.70
N ASN A 282 49.02 7.09 7.58
CA ASN A 282 48.43 7.27 6.25
C ASN A 282 47.26 6.32 6.00
N HIS A 283 47.36 5.06 6.43
CA HIS A 283 46.27 4.09 6.32
C HIS A 283 45.06 4.45 7.18
N LEU A 284 45.29 4.95 8.39
CA LEU A 284 44.23 5.36 9.30
C LEU A 284 43.49 6.62 8.80
N LEU A 285 44.19 7.52 8.11
CA LEU A 285 43.58 8.73 7.52
C LEU A 285 42.69 8.43 6.30
N LYS A 286 42.99 7.37 5.54
CA LYS A 286 42.25 7.01 4.32
C LYS A 286 40.81 6.52 4.55
N VAL A 287 40.48 6.04 5.76
CA VAL A 287 39.21 5.33 6.03
C VAL A 287 38.11 6.20 6.65
N GLY A 288 38.26 7.53 6.65
CA GLY A 288 37.07 8.35 6.84
C GLY A 288 37.24 9.81 7.21
N GLY A 289 38.44 10.40 7.07
CA GLY A 289 38.64 11.82 7.36
C GLY A 289 38.22 12.28 8.77
N ARG A 290 38.04 11.34 9.71
CA ARG A 290 37.60 11.56 11.09
C ARG A 290 38.72 11.24 12.08
N GLU A 291 38.67 11.87 13.25
CA GLU A 291 39.54 11.52 14.37
C GLU A 291 39.31 10.08 14.81
N ILE A 292 40.40 9.36 15.09
CA ILE A 292 40.39 7.96 15.48
C ILE A 292 40.06 7.88 16.98
N SER A 293 39.01 7.16 17.35
CA SER A 293 38.65 6.96 18.75
C SER A 293 39.43 5.78 19.37
N ALA A 294 39.51 5.74 20.71
CA ALA A 294 40.10 4.60 21.42
C ALA A 294 39.42 3.25 21.09
N GLN A 295 38.11 3.28 20.76
CA GLN A 295 37.37 2.09 20.37
C GLN A 295 37.79 1.58 18.98
N ASP A 296 38.08 2.49 18.04
CA ASP A 296 38.60 2.12 16.71
C ASP A 296 39.96 1.44 16.84
N VAL A 297 40.85 2.01 17.69
CA VAL A 297 42.17 1.42 17.97
C VAL A 297 42.06 0.01 18.54
N ALA A 298 41.17 -0.21 19.51
CA ALA A 298 40.94 -1.54 20.09
C ALA A 298 40.47 -2.57 19.05
N LYS A 299 39.61 -2.17 18.11
CA LYS A 299 39.13 -3.05 17.02
C LYS A 299 40.21 -3.38 16.01
N ILE A 300 41.04 -2.40 15.64
CA ILE A 300 42.19 -2.60 14.74
C ILE A 300 43.17 -3.59 15.36
N ILE A 301 43.53 -3.39 16.64
CA ILE A 301 44.42 -4.29 17.37
C ILE A 301 43.80 -5.70 17.46
N SER A 302 42.51 -5.81 17.78
CA SER A 302 41.81 -7.10 17.81
C SER A 302 41.88 -7.82 16.46
N SER A 303 41.70 -7.09 15.35
CA SER A 303 41.79 -7.63 13.99
C SER A 303 43.21 -8.11 13.65
N MET A 304 44.24 -7.37 14.10
CA MET A 304 45.65 -7.78 13.96
C MET A 304 46.00 -8.99 14.83
N CYS A 305 45.40 -9.13 16.01
CA CYS A 305 45.63 -10.28 16.88
C CYS A 305 44.96 -11.56 16.35
N LEU A 306 43.87 -11.45 15.59
CA LEU A 306 43.15 -12.59 15.01
C LEU A 306 43.86 -13.20 13.78
N THR A 307 44.80 -12.50 13.14
CA THR A 307 45.49 -12.95 11.92
C THR A 307 46.77 -13.78 12.17
N HIS A 308 46.90 -14.38 13.35
CA HIS A 308 48.19 -14.83 13.91
C HIS A 308 48.86 -16.08 13.27
N ALA A 309 48.42 -16.61 12.12
CA ALA A 309 49.05 -17.84 11.58
C ALA A 309 48.99 -18.11 10.07
N SER A 310 48.37 -17.30 9.20
CA SER A 310 48.19 -17.70 7.79
C SER A 310 48.43 -16.63 6.74
N LEU A 311 49.04 -15.50 7.07
CA LEU A 311 49.54 -14.57 6.06
C LEU A 311 51.04 -14.81 5.90
N SER A 312 51.44 -15.57 4.88
CA SER A 312 52.87 -15.73 4.54
C SER A 312 53.41 -14.42 3.95
N GLU A 313 54.71 -14.15 4.16
CA GLU A 313 55.51 -13.07 3.54
C GLU A 313 55.71 -13.27 2.01
N SER A 314 54.67 -13.69 1.32
CA SER A 314 54.59 -13.80 -0.13
C SER A 314 53.38 -12.96 -0.54
N SER A 315 53.45 -11.62 -0.67
CA SER A 315 54.41 -10.81 -1.45
C SER A 315 54.49 -11.38 -2.87
N ILE A 316 53.85 -10.80 -3.90
CA ILE A 316 53.52 -9.41 -4.24
C ILE A 316 52.18 -9.38 -4.99
#